data_AF-A0A849FMJ1-F1
#
_entry.id   AF-A0A849FMJ1-F1
#
_cell.length_a   1.000
_cell.length_b   1.000
_cell.length_c   1.000
_cell.angle_alpha   90.00
_cell.angle_beta   90.00
_cell.angle_gamma   90.00
#
_symmetry.space_group_name_H-M   'P 1'
#
loop_
_entity.id
_entity.type
_entity.pdbx_description
1 polymer ?
#
loop_
_entity_poly.entity_id
_entity_poly.type
_entity_poly.pdbx_seq_one_letter_code
_entity_poly.pdbx_strand_id
1 'polypeptide(L)'
;GRTYTDWPLMGGEFFPSLAFQYSPLWTNLFESEALVQFNHRILGYILFVYGLYVWRRSRSSGNRATKQAYDWMAVMLFGQLVLGIGTVLYAAPWEIAIIHQLGAVVLISLILRARFLTMYPKTQSVRA
;
A
#
# COMPACT_ATOMS: atom_id res chain seq x y z
N GLY A 1 -4.16 15.04 -5.90
CA GLY A 1 -5.09 13.98 -5.42
C GLY A 1 -6.57 14.25 -5.66
N ARG A 2 -6.97 15.42 -6.17
CA ARG A 2 -8.39 15.80 -6.33
C ARG A 2 -8.88 15.83 -7.78
N THR A 3 -7.95 15.69 -8.72
CA THR A 3 -8.17 15.90 -10.17
C THR A 3 -8.67 14.64 -10.88
N TYR A 4 -8.20 13.47 -10.44
CA TYR A 4 -8.64 12.15 -10.93
C TYR A 4 -9.32 11.42 -9.79
N THR A 5 -10.65 11.47 -9.75
CA THR A 5 -11.52 10.96 -8.66
C THR A 5 -12.29 9.70 -9.04
N ASP A 6 -12.09 9.19 -10.25
CA ASP A 6 -12.57 7.90 -10.69
C ASP A 6 -11.56 6.79 -10.37
N TRP A 7 -12.09 5.57 -10.31
CA TRP A 7 -11.34 4.33 -10.10
C TRP A 7 -12.10 3.19 -10.80
N PRO A 8 -11.44 2.25 -11.50
CA PRO A 8 -9.98 2.08 -11.61
C PRO A 8 -9.31 3.02 -12.64
N LEU A 9 -10.10 3.66 -13.50
CA LEU A 9 -9.63 4.64 -14.49
C LEU A 9 -9.22 5.96 -13.83
N MET A 10 -8.60 6.83 -14.63
CA MET A 10 -8.19 8.19 -14.30
C MET A 10 -8.68 9.12 -15.40
N GLY A 11 -9.78 9.82 -15.15
CA GLY A 11 -10.42 10.70 -16.12
C GLY A 11 -10.97 9.93 -17.33
N GLY A 12 -11.41 8.69 -17.11
CA GLY A 12 -11.85 7.79 -18.20
C GLY A 12 -10.72 7.08 -18.95
N GLU A 13 -9.45 7.33 -18.60
CA GLU A 13 -8.28 6.70 -19.22
C GLU A 13 -7.57 5.76 -18.23
N PHE A 14 -6.93 4.69 -18.70
CA PHE A 14 -6.09 3.87 -17.81
C PHE A 14 -4.75 4.56 -17.53
N PHE A 15 -4.08 5.03 -18.58
CA PHE A 15 -2.88 5.85 -18.49
C PHE A 15 -3.26 7.29 -18.86
N PRO A 16 -3.06 8.27 -17.98
CA PRO A 16 -3.55 9.61 -18.22
C PRO A 16 -2.76 10.30 -19.33
N SER A 17 -3.46 10.85 -20.32
CA SER A 17 -2.92 11.60 -21.46
C SER A 17 -2.05 12.80 -21.04
N LEU A 18 -2.32 13.38 -19.86
CA LEU A 18 -1.59 14.52 -19.31
C LEU A 18 -0.34 14.11 -18.48
N ALA A 19 0.12 12.86 -18.58
CA ALA A 19 1.27 12.36 -17.82
C ALA A 19 2.58 13.13 -18.08
N PHE A 20 2.81 13.59 -19.32
CA PHE A 20 4.11 14.16 -19.75
C PHE A 20 3.98 15.58 -20.30
N GLN A 21 3.47 16.51 -19.49
CA GLN A 21 3.26 17.91 -19.88
C GLN A 21 4.45 18.84 -19.59
N TYR A 22 5.36 18.43 -18.71
CA TYR A 22 6.48 19.27 -18.27
C TYR A 22 7.79 18.91 -18.98
N SER A 23 8.68 19.89 -19.09
CA SER A 23 10.06 19.72 -19.59
C SER A 23 11.05 20.21 -18.52
N PRO A 24 12.17 19.51 -18.30
CA PRO A 24 12.59 18.24 -18.92
C PRO A 24 11.76 17.04 -18.44
N LEU A 25 11.70 15.96 -19.23
CA LEU A 25 10.76 14.83 -19.02
C LEU A 25 10.74 14.25 -17.59
N TRP A 26 11.88 14.22 -16.89
CA TRP A 26 11.98 13.64 -15.55
C TRP A 26 11.19 14.42 -14.49
N THR A 27 10.90 15.71 -14.69
CA THR A 27 10.13 16.51 -13.72
C THR A 27 8.70 16.03 -13.60
N ASN A 28 8.13 15.42 -14.66
CA ASN A 28 6.78 14.86 -14.62
C ASN A 28 6.59 13.79 -13.54
N LEU A 29 7.67 13.11 -13.11
CA LEU A 29 7.58 12.11 -12.04
C LEU A 29 7.16 12.72 -10.69
N PHE A 30 7.33 14.04 -10.52
CA PHE A 30 7.08 14.76 -9.29
C PHE A 30 6.04 15.89 -9.47
N GLU A 31 6.09 16.59 -10.59
CA GLU A 31 5.26 17.77 -10.85
C GLU A 31 3.96 17.45 -11.60
N SER A 32 3.92 16.39 -12.42
CA SER A 32 2.69 16.00 -13.12
C SER A 32 1.74 15.30 -12.15
N GLU A 33 0.65 15.97 -11.80
CA GLU A 33 -0.39 15.39 -10.95
C GLU A 33 -0.92 14.06 -11.50
N ALA A 34 -1.01 13.96 -12.82
CA ALA A 34 -1.45 12.78 -13.54
C ALA A 34 -0.49 11.61 -13.35
N LEU A 35 0.80 11.83 -13.62
CA LEU A 35 1.80 10.78 -13.53
C LEU A 35 2.07 10.37 -12.09
N VAL A 36 2.08 11.32 -11.14
CA VAL A 36 2.21 11.04 -9.71
C VAL A 36 1.06 10.18 -9.20
N GLN A 37 -0.20 10.51 -9.53
CA GLN A 37 -1.34 9.68 -9.13
C GLN A 37 -1.28 8.29 -9.77
N PHE A 38 -0.98 8.21 -11.06
CA PHE A 38 -0.88 6.94 -11.78
C PHE A 38 0.17 6.04 -11.14
N ASN A 39 1.39 6.55 -10.95
CA ASN A 39 2.48 5.82 -10.32
C ASN A 39 2.11 5.37 -8.91
N HIS A 40 1.49 6.24 -8.10
CA HIS A 40 1.06 5.88 -6.76
C HIS A 40 0.05 4.72 -6.76
N ARG A 41 -0.96 4.75 -7.65
CA ARG A 41 -1.96 3.67 -7.79
C ARG A 41 -1.30 2.35 -8.19
N ILE A 42 -0.44 2.37 -9.22
CA ILE A 42 0.25 1.17 -9.71
C ILE A 42 1.18 0.58 -8.65
N LEU A 43 1.98 1.42 -7.97
CA LEU A 43 2.83 0.99 -6.87
C LEU A 43 2.01 0.42 -5.71
N GLY A 44 0.84 0.99 -5.42
CA GLY A 44 -0.10 0.45 -4.43
C GLY A 44 -0.56 -0.97 -4.76
N TYR A 45 -0.92 -1.24 -6.02
CA TYR A 45 -1.31 -2.59 -6.44
C TYR A 45 -0.13 -3.58 -6.41
N ILE A 46 1.04 -3.16 -6.87
CA ILE A 46 2.26 -3.99 -6.82
C ILE A 46 2.58 -4.34 -5.37
N LEU A 47 2.54 -3.36 -4.47
CA LEU A 47 2.76 -3.55 -3.05
C LEU A 47 1.72 -4.50 -2.44
N PHE A 48 0.45 -4.36 -2.81
CA PHE A 48 -0.62 -5.25 -2.36
C PHE A 48 -0.36 -6.71 -2.78
N VAL A 49 -0.07 -6.94 -4.05
CA VAL A 49 0.24 -8.29 -4.59
C VAL A 49 1.48 -8.87 -3.92
N TYR A 50 2.55 -8.07 -3.77
CA TYR A 50 3.75 -8.51 -3.07
C TYR A 50 3.49 -8.81 -1.58
N GLY A 51 2.65 -8.01 -0.93
CA GLY A 51 2.18 -8.23 0.43
C GLY A 51 1.47 -9.57 0.61
N LEU A 52 0.57 -9.92 -0.32
CA LEU A 52 -0.09 -11.23 -0.34
C LEU A 52 0.91 -12.38 -0.53
N TYR A 53 1.90 -12.19 -1.41
CA TYR A 53 2.97 -13.17 -1.61
C TYR A 53 3.78 -13.41 -0.33
N VAL A 54 4.26 -12.36 0.35
CA VAL A 54 5.04 -12.53 1.58
C VAL A 54 4.19 -13.05 2.74
N TRP A 55 2.91 -12.66 2.82
CA TRP A 55 1.96 -13.21 3.78
C TRP A 55 1.78 -14.72 3.55
N ARG A 56 1.56 -15.16 2.31
CA ARG A 56 1.49 -16.59 1.97
C ARG A 56 2.78 -17.32 2.33
N ARG A 57 3.94 -16.74 2.03
CA ARG A 57 5.26 -17.32 2.35
C ARG A 57 5.46 -17.49 3.87
N SER A 58 4.91 -16.58 4.68
CA SER A 58 4.99 -16.69 6.15
C SER A 58 4.23 -17.90 6.71
N ARG A 59 3.28 -18.50 5.96
CA ARG A 59 2.51 -19.67 6.40
C ARG A 59 3.36 -20.92 6.58
N SER A 60 4.50 -21.00 5.91
CA SER A 60 5.46 -22.08 6.12
C SER A 60 6.28 -21.91 7.41
N SER A 61 6.13 -20.80 8.14
CA SER A 61 6.82 -20.61 9.41
C SER A 61 6.22 -21.50 10.50
N GLY A 62 7.09 -22.22 11.21
CA GLY A 62 6.70 -22.92 12.43
C GLY A 62 6.22 -21.96 13.53
N ASN A 63 6.70 -20.71 13.54
CA ASN A 63 6.45 -19.74 14.59
C ASN A 63 5.06 -19.08 14.50
N ARG A 64 4.23 -19.26 15.54
CA ARG A 64 2.86 -18.67 15.59
C ARG A 64 2.89 -17.14 15.64
N ALA A 65 3.84 -16.55 16.37
CA ALA A 65 3.95 -15.09 16.50
C ALA A 65 4.37 -14.43 15.18
N THR A 66 5.29 -15.05 14.43
CA THR A 66 5.65 -14.61 13.08
C THR A 66 4.41 -14.67 12.17
N LYS A 67 3.67 -15.78 12.22
CA LYS A 67 2.45 -15.91 11.41
C LYS A 67 1.44 -14.80 11.70
N GLN A 68 1.11 -14.58 12.97
CA GLN A 68 0.19 -13.52 13.38
C GLN A 68 0.69 -12.12 12.98
N ALA A 69 2.01 -11.88 13.00
CA ALA A 69 2.56 -10.60 12.57
C ALA A 69 2.28 -10.31 11.09
N TYR A 70 2.44 -11.32 10.23
CA TYR A 70 2.10 -11.20 8.82
C TYR A 70 0.58 -11.11 8.60
N ASP A 71 -0.25 -11.73 9.45
CA ASP A 71 -1.72 -11.61 9.36
C ASP A 71 -2.16 -10.15 9.59
N TRP A 72 -1.64 -9.52 10.65
CA TRP A 72 -1.92 -8.10 10.93
C TRP A 72 -1.40 -7.16 9.84
N MET A 73 -0.20 -7.44 9.31
CA MET A 73 0.34 -6.69 8.18
C MET A 73 -0.56 -6.80 6.94
N ALA A 74 -1.05 -8.00 6.61
CA ALA A 74 -1.93 -8.22 5.47
C ALA A 74 -3.30 -7.53 5.64
N VAL A 75 -3.89 -7.60 6.85
CA VAL A 75 -5.14 -6.90 7.17
C VAL A 75 -4.97 -5.39 7.02
N MET A 76 -3.90 -4.81 7.57
CA MET A 76 -3.64 -3.38 7.46
C MET A 76 -3.36 -2.96 6.01
N LEU A 77 -2.63 -3.77 5.25
CA LEU A 77 -2.34 -3.52 3.84
C LEU A 77 -3.61 -3.53 2.99
N PHE A 78 -4.53 -4.46 3.22
CA PHE A 78 -5.84 -4.47 2.58
C PHE A 78 -6.66 -3.23 2.97
N GLY A 79 -6.68 -2.88 4.27
CA GLY A 79 -7.32 -1.66 4.75
C GLY A 79 -6.75 -0.40 4.09
N GLN A 80 -5.43 -0.33 3.90
CA GLN A 80 -4.76 0.77 3.21
C GLN A 80 -5.17 0.88 1.74
N LEU A 81 -5.28 -0.25 1.02
CA LEU A 81 -5.78 -0.26 -0.36
C LEU A 81 -7.21 0.30 -0.43
N VAL A 82 -8.11 -0.16 0.45
CA VAL A 82 -9.49 0.32 0.50
C VAL A 82 -9.55 1.81 0.86
N LEU A 83 -8.79 2.24 1.87
CA LEU A 83 -8.71 3.66 2.26
C LEU A 83 -8.15 4.52 1.13
N GLY A 84 -7.13 4.06 0.41
CA GLY A 84 -6.54 4.76 -0.72
C GLY A 84 -7.48 4.89 -1.92
N ILE A 85 -8.30 3.86 -2.17
CA ILE A 85 -9.39 3.97 -3.16
C ILE A 85 -10.44 4.99 -2.67
N GLY A 86 -10.77 4.98 -1.37
CA GLY A 86 -11.65 5.97 -0.76
C GLY A 86 -11.13 7.41 -0.90
N THR A 87 -9.84 7.66 -0.67
CA THR A 87 -9.27 9.00 -0.84
C THR A 87 -9.39 9.48 -2.28
N VAL A 88 -9.28 8.60 -3.27
CA VAL A 88 -9.53 8.94 -4.68
C VAL A 88 -11.00 9.27 -4.92
N LEU A 89 -11.91 8.36 -4.57
CA LEU A 89 -13.33 8.47 -4.88
C LEU A 89 -14.00 9.70 -4.25
N TYR A 90 -13.56 10.10 -3.06
CA TYR A 90 -14.12 11.25 -2.34
C TYR A 90 -13.37 12.56 -2.58
N ALA A 91 -12.42 12.60 -3.53
CA ALA A 91 -11.58 13.78 -3.80
C ALA A 91 -10.74 14.23 -2.59
N ALA A 92 -10.21 13.27 -1.84
CA ALA A 92 -9.27 13.42 -0.74
C ALA A 92 -9.69 14.47 0.32
N PRO A 93 -10.87 14.32 0.95
CA PRO A 93 -11.21 15.14 2.11
C PRO A 93 -10.19 14.86 3.21
N TRP A 94 -9.86 15.88 4.00
CA TRP A 94 -8.69 15.83 4.88
C TRP A 94 -8.80 14.72 5.93
N GLU A 95 -10.01 14.35 6.34
CA GLU A 95 -10.32 13.29 7.30
C GLU A 95 -9.89 11.92 6.77
N ILE A 96 -10.29 11.56 5.55
CA ILE A 96 -9.92 10.28 4.95
C ILE A 96 -8.44 10.29 4.57
N ALA A 97 -7.94 11.42 4.09
CA ALA A 97 -6.53 11.58 3.72
C ALA A 97 -5.59 11.38 4.92
N ILE A 98 -5.89 11.99 6.08
CA ILE A 98 -5.04 11.84 7.27
C ILE A 98 -5.12 10.42 7.85
N ILE A 99 -6.29 9.80 7.83
CA ILE A 99 -6.45 8.39 8.25
C ILE A 99 -5.63 7.47 7.35
N HIS A 100 -5.64 7.70 6.04
CA HIS A 100 -4.83 6.94 5.10
C HIS A 100 -3.32 7.10 5.43
N GLN A 101 -2.84 8.34 5.62
CA GLN A 101 -1.44 8.60 5.98
C GLN A 101 -1.02 7.96 7.32
N LEU A 102 -1.83 8.11 8.37
CA LEU A 102 -1.56 7.47 9.66
C LEU A 102 -1.55 5.94 9.54
N GLY A 103 -2.48 5.38 8.79
CA GLY A 103 -2.51 3.95 8.53
C GLY A 103 -1.29 3.46 7.74
N ALA A 104 -0.68 4.28 6.88
CA ALA A 104 0.59 3.94 6.23
C ALA A 104 1.74 3.81 7.26
N VAL A 105 1.80 4.68 8.27
CA VAL A 105 2.77 4.58 9.38
C VAL A 105 2.55 3.28 10.18
N VAL A 106 1.29 2.93 10.45
CA VAL A 106 0.94 1.66 11.11
C VAL A 106 1.36 0.47 10.25
N LEU A 107 1.10 0.49 8.95
CA LEU A 107 1.50 -0.56 8.02
C LEU A 107 3.03 -0.76 8.02
N ILE A 108 3.81 0.31 7.95
CA ILE A 108 5.29 0.23 8.02
C ILE A 108 5.72 -0.40 9.34
N SER A 109 5.12 0.02 10.45
CA SER A 109 5.42 -0.54 11.78
C SER A 109 5.12 -2.04 11.86
N LEU A 110 4.01 -2.50 11.26
CA LEU A 110 3.64 -3.92 11.18
C LEU A 110 4.60 -4.71 10.27
N ILE A 111 5.05 -4.12 9.15
CA ILE A 111 6.07 -4.71 8.28
C ILE A 111 7.38 -4.89 9.04
N LEU A 112 7.84 -3.86 9.75
CA LEU A 112 9.06 -3.93 10.57
C LEU A 112 8.94 -4.98 11.66
N ARG A 113 7.79 -5.08 12.34
CA ARG A 113 7.51 -6.11 13.34
C ARG A 113 7.54 -7.52 12.74
N ALA A 114 6.89 -7.74 11.60
CA ALA A 114 6.88 -9.03 10.91
C ALA A 114 8.28 -9.46 10.47
N ARG A 115 9.07 -8.50 9.94
CA ARG A 115 10.47 -8.72 9.57
C ARG A 115 11.32 -9.05 10.78
N PHE A 116 11.18 -8.30 11.88
CA PHE A 116 11.90 -8.55 13.13
C PHE A 116 11.62 -9.97 13.66
N LEU A 117 10.36 -10.39 13.74
CA LEU A 117 9.98 -11.73 14.23
C LEU A 117 10.36 -12.86 13.26
N THR A 118 10.73 -12.55 12.02
CA THR A 118 11.29 -13.52 11.08
C THR A 118 12.79 -13.71 11.34
N MET A 119 13.51 -12.62 11.63
CA MET A 119 14.95 -12.66 11.93
C MET A 119 15.25 -13.14 13.35
N TYR A 120 14.35 -12.86 14.30
CA TYR A 120 14.48 -13.22 15.72
C TYR A 120 13.20 -13.94 16.19
N PRO A 121 12.97 -15.20 15.78
CA PRO A 121 11.78 -15.93 16.16
C PRO A 121 11.74 -16.18 17.67
N LYS A 122 10.60 -15.90 18.31
CA LYS A 122 10.40 -16.23 19.73
C LYS A 122 10.43 -17.74 19.93
N THR A 123 11.07 -18.21 21.00
CA THR A 123 10.96 -19.61 21.43
C THR A 123 9.49 -19.94 21.73
N GLN A 124 9.03 -21.09 21.26
CA GLN A 124 7.68 -21.58 21.49
C GLN A 124 7.72 -23.09 21.74
N SER A 125 6.82 -23.58 22.59
CA SER A 125 6.64 -25.02 22.79
C SER A 125 6.07 -25.68 21.53
N VAL A 126 6.52 -26.89 21.24
CA VAL A 126 6.01 -27.73 20.14
C VAL A 126 4.80 -28.56 20.59
N ARG A 127 4.45 -28.52 21.88
CA ARG A 127 3.21 -29.14 22.37
C ARG A 127 2.03 -28.29 21.88
N ALA A 128 1.30 -28.85 20.93
CA ALA A 128 0.03 -28.33 20.43
C ALA A 128 -1.08 -28.52 21.46
#